data_AF-A0A0F8GLW4-F1
#
_entry.id   AF-A0A0F8GLW4-F1
#
_cell.length_a   1.000
_cell.length_b   1.000
_cell.length_c   1.000
_cell.angle_alpha   90.00
_cell.angle_beta   90.00
_cell.angle_gamma   90.00
#
_symmetry.space_group_name_H-M   'P 1'
#
loop_
_entity.id
_entity.type
_entity.pdbx_description
1 polymer ?
#
loop_
_entity_poly.entity_id
_entity_poly.type
_entity_poly.pdbx_seq_one_letter_code
_entity_poly.pdbx_strand_id
1 'polypeptide(L)'
;MIKGALSPDTNLKPTLEEYKELGRELSYLCHRLQDTSLKLAWMTGSSKKPYALSRKALQDLDKCRTEAEHIMFSQYPELGNEWSTVFFGTNELPQDLEYKSIE
;
A
#
# COMPACT_ATOMS: atom_id res chain seq x y z
N MET A 1 -4.49 -9.95 -19.90
CA MET A 1 -5.95 -9.84 -20.00
C MET A 1 -6.52 -9.69 -18.60
N ILE A 2 -6.79 -8.46 -18.16
CA ILE A 2 -7.51 -8.25 -16.90
C ILE A 2 -9.00 -8.38 -17.24
N LYS A 3 -9.50 -9.62 -17.25
CA LYS A 3 -10.93 -9.89 -17.39
C LYS A 3 -11.54 -9.76 -16.00
N GLY A 4 -12.23 -8.66 -15.76
CA GLY A 4 -12.96 -8.42 -14.53
C GLY A 4 -13.03 -6.94 -14.23
N ALA A 5 -13.81 -6.20 -15.02
CA ALA A 5 -14.37 -4.96 -14.51
C ALA A 5 -15.21 -5.38 -13.28
N LEU A 6 -14.73 -5.04 -12.08
CA LEU A 6 -15.51 -5.21 -10.86
C LEU A 6 -16.84 -4.46 -11.07
N SER A 7 -17.94 -5.21 -11.05
CA SER A 7 -19.29 -4.63 -11.10
C SER A 7 -19.45 -3.70 -9.90
N PRO A 8 -19.92 -2.45 -10.10
CA PRO A 8 -19.93 -1.42 -9.05
C PRO A 8 -20.81 -1.75 -7.83
N ASP A 9 -21.63 -2.81 -7.90
CA ASP A 9 -22.60 -3.22 -6.86
C ASP A 9 -22.34 -4.59 -6.24
N THR A 10 -21.13 -5.14 -6.38
CA THR A 10 -20.82 -6.37 -5.63
C THR A 10 -20.36 -5.97 -4.24
N ASN A 11 -21.23 -6.17 -3.25
CA ASN A 11 -20.96 -6.06 -1.83
C ASN A 11 -19.97 -7.18 -1.41
N LEU A 12 -18.78 -7.17 -2.00
CA LEU A 12 -17.69 -8.07 -1.69
C LEU A 12 -17.10 -7.53 -0.40
N LYS A 13 -17.41 -8.21 0.70
CA LYS A 13 -16.68 -8.11 1.96
C LYS A 13 -15.46 -9.02 1.83
N PRO A 14 -14.25 -8.51 1.51
CA PRO A 14 -13.05 -9.34 1.47
C PRO A 14 -12.83 -9.95 2.85
N THR A 15 -12.24 -11.13 2.87
CA THR A 15 -11.81 -11.81 4.09
C THR A 15 -10.73 -11.00 4.81
N LEU A 16 -10.58 -11.25 6.12
CA LEU A 16 -9.49 -10.64 6.90
C LEU A 16 -8.10 -10.99 6.35
N GLU A 17 -7.95 -12.16 5.73
CA GLU A 17 -6.68 -12.57 5.13
C GLU A 17 -6.38 -11.78 3.85
N GLU A 18 -7.38 -11.55 3.00
CA GLU A 18 -7.25 -10.67 1.83
C GLU A 18 -6.93 -9.22 2.24
N TYR A 19 -7.52 -8.73 3.33
CA TYR A 19 -7.19 -7.41 3.86
C TYR A 19 -5.77 -7.32 4.41
N LYS A 20 -5.26 -8.36 5.09
CA LYS A 20 -3.85 -8.43 5.52
C LYS A 20 -2.91 -8.41 4.32
N GLU A 21 -3.20 -9.22 3.30
CA GLU A 21 -2.39 -9.27 2.07
C GLU A 21 -2.35 -7.90 1.39
N LEU A 22 -3.53 -7.25 1.25
CA LEU A 22 -3.64 -5.92 0.68
C LEU A 22 -2.88 -4.87 1.49
N GLY A 23 -3.02 -4.87 2.82
CA GLY A 23 -2.34 -3.92 3.70
C GLY A 23 -0.82 -4.10 3.68
N ARG A 24 -0.33 -5.34 3.56
CA ARG A 24 1.08 -5.68 3.35
C ARG A 24 1.60 -5.14 2.00
N GLU A 25 0.86 -5.38 0.91
CA GLU A 25 1.24 -4.91 -0.42
C GLU A 25 1.29 -3.38 -0.49
N LEU A 26 0.25 -2.69 0.01
CA LEU A 26 0.20 -1.23 0.04
C LEU A 26 1.32 -0.64 0.90
N SER A 27 1.64 -1.26 2.03
CA SER A 27 2.75 -0.83 2.88
C SER A 27 4.10 -1.00 2.21
N TYR A 28 4.32 -2.13 1.52
CA TYR A 28 5.51 -2.34 0.69
C TYR A 28 5.65 -1.27 -0.41
N LEU A 29 4.58 -1.00 -1.15
CA LEU A 29 4.59 0.00 -2.21
C LEU A 29 4.89 1.41 -1.68
N CYS A 30 4.31 1.79 -0.53
CA CYS A 30 4.62 3.03 0.17
C CYS A 30 6.11 3.12 0.51
N HIS A 31 6.69 2.08 1.13
CA HIS A 31 8.11 2.06 1.48
C HIS A 31 9.01 2.18 0.24
N ARG A 32 8.73 1.40 -0.81
CA ARG A 32 9.46 1.45 -2.08
C ARG A 32 9.41 2.81 -2.75
N LEU A 33 8.25 3.45 -2.75
CA LEU A 33 8.06 4.76 -3.37
C LEU A 33 8.71 5.87 -2.53
N GLN A 34 8.73 5.74 -1.21
CA GLN A 34 9.49 6.59 -0.32
C GLN A 34 10.99 6.52 -0.63
N ASP A 35 11.57 5.32 -0.71
CA ASP A 35 12.98 5.11 -1.08
C ASP A 35 13.30 5.67 -2.46
N THR A 36 12.42 5.42 -3.43
CA THR A 36 12.58 5.94 -4.80
C THR A 36 12.50 7.45 -4.83
N SER A 37 11.60 8.07 -4.05
CA SER A 37 11.50 9.52 -3.93
C SER A 37 12.76 10.11 -3.35
N LEU A 38 13.33 9.49 -2.31
CA LEU A 38 14.62 9.92 -1.77
C LEU A 38 15.70 9.84 -2.84
N LYS A 39 15.86 8.70 -3.53
CA LYS A 39 16.84 8.55 -4.63
C LYS A 39 16.69 9.63 -5.69
N LEU A 40 15.46 9.98 -6.08
CA LEU A 40 15.20 11.09 -7.01
C LEU A 40 15.66 12.44 -6.45
N ALA A 41 15.44 12.72 -5.16
CA ALA A 41 15.95 13.93 -4.51
C ALA A 41 17.48 13.99 -4.53
N TRP A 42 18.15 12.86 -4.24
CA TRP A 42 19.60 12.75 -4.26
C TRP A 42 20.18 12.93 -5.67
N MET A 43 19.58 12.30 -6.68
CA MET A 43 20.11 12.31 -8.05
C MET A 43 19.79 13.60 -8.81
N THR A 44 18.62 14.20 -8.57
CA THR A 44 18.13 15.32 -9.39
C THR A 44 18.00 16.63 -8.61
N GLY A 45 17.94 16.56 -7.28
CA GLY A 45 17.65 17.68 -6.38
C GLY A 45 16.20 17.70 -5.91
N SER A 46 15.98 18.03 -4.64
CA SER A 46 14.65 18.07 -4.00
C SER A 46 13.73 19.18 -4.52
N SER A 47 14.23 20.14 -5.29
CA SER A 47 13.41 21.17 -5.94
C SER A 47 12.92 20.75 -7.32
N LYS A 48 13.30 19.57 -7.82
CA LYS A 48 12.95 19.14 -9.18
C LYS A 48 11.61 18.45 -9.24
N LYS A 49 10.97 18.59 -10.41
CA LYS A 49 9.65 18.05 -10.72
C LYS A 49 9.52 16.53 -10.48
N PRO A 50 10.50 15.67 -10.81
CA PRO A 50 10.39 14.23 -10.55
C PRO A 50 10.21 13.90 -9.06
N TYR A 51 10.99 14.54 -8.18
CA TYR A 51 10.83 14.38 -6.74
C TYR A 51 9.46 14.88 -6.25
N ALA A 52 9.01 16.04 -6.71
CA ALA A 52 7.70 16.57 -6.33
C ALA A 52 6.56 15.62 -6.75
N LEU A 53 6.63 15.05 -7.96
CA LEU A 53 5.65 14.09 -8.46
C LEU A 53 5.68 12.77 -7.68
N SER A 54 6.87 12.25 -7.35
CA SER A 54 6.99 11.01 -6.60
C SER A 54 6.48 11.17 -5.15
N ARG A 55 6.72 12.34 -4.54
CA ARG A 55 6.16 12.69 -3.21
C ARG A 55 4.65 12.78 -3.24
N LYS A 56 4.07 13.38 -4.29
CA LYS A 56 2.61 13.42 -4.45
C LYS A 56 2.04 12.01 -4.62
N ALA A 57 2.66 11.18 -5.46
CA ALA A 57 2.23 9.79 -5.65
C ALA A 57 2.29 8.99 -4.34
N LEU A 58 3.31 9.22 -3.51
CA LEU A 58 3.39 8.61 -2.18
C LEU A 58 2.24 9.04 -1.28
N GLN A 59 1.88 10.32 -1.26
CA GLN A 59 0.75 10.83 -0.47
C GLN A 59 -0.58 10.24 -0.94
N ASP A 60 -0.79 10.15 -2.25
CA ASP A 60 -2.00 9.57 -2.83
C ASP A 60 -2.11 8.06 -2.51
N LEU A 61 -0.98 7.34 -2.57
CA LEU A 61 -0.93 5.92 -2.21
C LEU A 61 -1.15 5.68 -0.71
N ASP A 62 -0.53 6.49 0.14
CA ASP A 62 -0.72 6.42 1.60
C ASP A 62 -2.18 6.68 1.97
N LYS A 63 -2.82 7.66 1.32
CA LYS A 63 -4.25 7.90 1.48
C LYS A 63 -5.08 6.70 1.03
N CYS A 64 -4.78 6.10 -0.13
CA CYS A 64 -5.46 4.89 -0.60
C CYS A 64 -5.37 3.76 0.45
N ARG A 65 -4.20 3.62 1.08
CA ARG A 65 -3.95 2.63 2.14
C ARG A 65 -4.82 2.88 3.37
N THR A 66 -4.90 4.13 3.85
CA THR A 66 -5.78 4.49 4.98
C THR A 66 -7.26 4.28 4.66
N GLU A 67 -7.72 4.65 3.47
CA GLU A 67 -9.12 4.44 3.10
C GLU A 67 -9.47 2.95 2.99
N ALA A 68 -8.56 2.11 2.49
CA ALA A 68 -8.76 0.66 2.46
C ALA A 68 -8.85 0.05 3.87
N GLU A 69 -8.03 0.53 4.80
CA GLU A 69 -8.11 0.17 6.22
C GLU A 69 -9.46 0.57 6.84
N HIS A 70 -9.93 1.80 6.59
CA HIS A 70 -11.23 2.26 7.07
C HIS A 70 -12.39 1.41 6.54
N ILE A 71 -12.30 0.95 5.29
CA ILE A 71 -13.30 0.02 4.73
C ILE A 71 -13.27 -1.32 5.48
N MET A 72 -12.08 -1.89 5.75
CA MET A 72 -11.97 -3.11 6.56
C MET A 72 -12.61 -2.90 7.94
N PHE A 73 -12.32 -1.79 8.61
CA PHE A 73 -12.89 -1.47 9.92
C PHE A 73 -14.42 -1.40 9.89
N SER A 74 -14.98 -0.73 8.88
CA SER A 74 -16.44 -0.63 8.69
C SER A 74 -17.09 -2.00 8.49
N GLN A 75 -16.38 -2.93 7.84
CA GLN A 75 -16.86 -4.29 7.58
C GLN A 75 -16.67 -5.25 8.76
N TYR A 76 -15.70 -4.99 9.65
CA TYR A 76 -15.29 -5.85 10.76
C TYR A 76 -15.20 -5.08 12.10
N PRO A 77 -16.31 -4.50 12.60
CA PRO A 77 -16.31 -3.71 13.84
C PRO A 77 -15.91 -4.53 15.08
N GLU A 78 -16.01 -5.85 15.04
CA GLU A 78 -15.62 -6.77 16.12
C GLU A 78 -14.12 -6.77 16.42
N LEU A 79 -13.28 -6.28 15.50
CA LEU A 79 -11.82 -6.23 15.68
C LEU A 79 -11.37 -5.18 16.72
N GLY A 80 -12.25 -4.28 17.16
CA GLY A 80 -12.01 -3.39 18.30
C GLY A 80 -10.80 -2.48 18.11
N ASN A 81 -9.70 -2.73 18.85
CA ASN A 81 -8.44 -1.97 18.76
C ASN A 81 -7.34 -2.72 17.98
N GLU A 82 -7.56 -3.98 17.59
CA GLU A 82 -6.54 -4.80 16.92
C GLU A 82 -6.50 -4.60 15.40
N TRP A 83 -7.43 -3.82 14.84
CA TRP A 83 -7.58 -3.58 13.40
C TRP A 83 -6.33 -3.03 12.72
N SER A 84 -5.63 -2.07 13.32
CA SER A 84 -4.42 -1.52 12.69
C SER A 84 -3.31 -2.56 12.59
N THR A 85 -3.20 -3.46 13.58
CA THR A 85 -2.25 -4.58 13.56
C THR A 85 -2.65 -5.63 12.53
N VAL A 86 -3.95 -5.83 12.32
CA VAL A 86 -4.47 -6.74 11.28
C VAL A 86 -4.19 -6.18 9.90
N PHE A 87 -4.44 -4.89 9.65
CA PHE A 87 -4.26 -4.31 8.32
C PHE A 87 -2.79 -4.02 8.00
N PHE A 88 -2.05 -3.41 8.93
CA PHE A 88 -0.63 -3.07 8.76
C PHE A 88 0.33 -4.16 9.24
N GLY A 89 -0.14 -5.40 9.37
CA GLY A 89 0.66 -6.54 9.88
C GLY A 89 2.08 -6.60 9.30
N THR A 90 2.99 -7.18 10.09
CA THR A 90 4.47 -7.24 9.95
C THR A 90 5.05 -6.64 8.65
N ASN A 91 5.97 -5.68 8.80
CA ASN A 91 6.76 -5.04 7.73
C ASN A 91 7.61 -5.98 6.86
N GLU A 92 7.46 -7.30 7.00
CA GLU A 92 8.17 -8.29 6.22
C GLU A 92 7.73 -8.22 4.75
N LEU A 93 8.70 -8.04 3.87
CA LEU A 93 8.51 -8.06 2.43
C LEU A 93 7.90 -9.38 1.99
N PRO A 94 6.87 -9.37 1.10
CA PRO A 94 6.51 -10.56 0.35
C PRO A 94 7.75 -11.17 -0.30
N GLN A 95 7.91 -12.49 -0.22
CA GLN A 95 9.13 -13.19 -0.62
C GLN A 95 9.44 -13.05 -2.12
N ASP A 96 8.41 -12.81 -2.93
CA ASP A 96 8.47 -12.49 -4.36
C ASP A 96 8.92 -11.05 -4.64
N LEU A 97 8.88 -10.18 -3.63
CA LEU A 97 9.35 -8.80 -3.66
C LEU A 97 10.72 -8.62 -2.97
N GLU A 98 11.28 -9.70 -2.42
CA GLU A 98 12.68 -9.72 -1.99
C GLU A 98 13.59 -9.49 -3.21
N TYR A 99 14.28 -8.35 -3.19
CA TYR A 99 15.22 -7.98 -4.24
C TYR A 99 16.35 -9.03 -4.26
N LYS A 100 16.37 -9.91 -5.27
CA LYS A 100 17.58 -10.68 -5.57
C LYS A 100 18.65 -9.68 -5.98
N SER A 101 19.62 -9.44 -5.09
CA SER A 101 20.81 -8.69 -5.43
C SER A 101 21.45 -9.35 -6.65
N ILE A 102 21.52 -8.60 -7.74
CA ILE A 102 22.36 -8.99 -8.87
C ILE A 102 23.78 -8.70 -8.40
N GLU A 103 24.54 -9.77 -8.13
CA GLU A 103 26.00 -9.74 -7.90
C GLU A 103 26.74 -9.25 -9.16
#